data_AF-A0A2V7UZT1-F1
#
_entry.id   AF-A0A2V7UZT1-F1
#
_cell.length_a   1.000
_cell.length_b   1.000
_cell.length_c   1.000
_cell.angle_alpha   90.00
_cell.angle_beta   90.00
_cell.angle_gamma   90.00
#
_symmetry.space_group_name_H-M   'P 1'
#
loop_
_entity.id
_entity.type
_entity.pdbx_description
1 polymer ?
#
loop_
_entity_poly.entity_id
_entity_poly.type
_entity_poly.pdbx_seq_one_letter_code
_entity_poly.pdbx_strand_id
1 'polypeptide(L)'
;MAAHLDLCALGQPPLRRRGPRPVRAGLVTSAIGRTSPVAIAFFLAFIGVTLAITWWAARRTRTTSHFYAAGHGITGFQNGLALAGDYMSAASFLGIAGLVSLSGFDGLIYSTGWLVGWPVVLFLIAEP
;
A
#
# COMPACT_ATOMS: atom_id res chain seq x y z
N MET A 1 64.94 24.77 -13.36
CA MET A 1 63.57 25.31 -13.22
C MET A 1 62.61 24.35 -13.93
N ALA A 2 62.45 23.10 -13.49
CA ALA A 2 62.03 22.60 -12.18
C ALA A 2 60.51 22.79 -11.95
N ALA A 3 59.71 21.95 -12.62
CA ALA A 3 58.33 21.62 -12.22
C ALA A 3 57.80 20.34 -12.90
N HIS A 4 58.67 19.40 -13.30
CA HIS A 4 58.24 18.22 -14.08
C HIS A 4 58.66 16.86 -13.50
N LEU A 5 59.15 16.79 -12.25
CA LEU A 5 59.75 15.55 -11.71
C LEU A 5 59.45 15.30 -10.22
N ASP A 6 58.21 15.44 -9.74
CA ASP A 6 57.87 15.12 -8.35
C ASP A 6 56.46 14.52 -8.15
N LEU A 7 56.12 13.51 -8.97
CA LEU A 7 54.92 12.69 -8.76
C LEU A 7 55.21 11.17 -8.70
N CYS A 8 56.47 10.76 -8.90
CA CYS A 8 56.90 9.36 -8.75
C CYS A 8 57.44 9.02 -7.34
N ALA A 9 57.68 10.01 -6.47
CA ALA A 9 58.29 9.82 -5.15
C ALA A 9 57.29 9.64 -3.99
N LEU A 10 55.99 9.85 -4.21
CA LEU A 10 54.96 9.46 -3.25
C LEU A 10 54.53 8.03 -3.56
N GLY A 11 55.01 7.09 -2.75
CA GLY A 11 54.65 5.67 -2.76
C GLY A 11 53.15 5.45 -2.56
N GLN A 12 52.37 5.78 -3.56
CA GLN A 12 50.95 5.45 -3.64
C GLN A 12 50.87 3.98 -4.07
N PRO A 13 50.36 3.07 -3.22
CA PRO A 13 50.11 1.71 -3.65
C PRO A 13 49.21 1.77 -4.90
N PRO A 14 49.44 0.92 -5.91
CA PRO A 14 48.72 0.99 -7.17
C PRO A 14 47.23 0.96 -6.85
N LEU A 15 46.53 2.06 -7.17
CA LEU A 15 45.08 2.12 -7.10
C LEU A 15 44.57 0.96 -7.97
N ARG A 16 44.29 -0.17 -7.33
CA ARG A 16 43.70 -1.35 -7.95
C ARG A 16 42.38 -0.84 -8.48
N ARG A 17 42.37 -0.51 -9.78
CA ARG A 17 41.18 -0.14 -10.53
C ARG A 17 40.16 -1.24 -10.27
N ARG A 18 39.30 -1.05 -9.27
CA ARG A 18 38.10 -1.84 -9.11
C ARG A 18 37.33 -1.49 -10.36
N GLY A 19 37.43 -2.35 -11.38
CA GLY A 19 36.56 -2.27 -12.53
C GLY A 19 35.11 -2.16 -12.05
N PRO A 20 34.20 -1.63 -12.88
CA PRO A 20 32.79 -1.51 -12.54
C PRO A 20 32.33 -2.85 -11.96
N ARG A 21 32.03 -2.89 -10.66
CA ARG A 21 31.48 -4.11 -10.08
C ARG A 21 30.16 -4.31 -10.83
N PRO A 22 29.92 -5.46 -11.46
CA PRO A 22 28.61 -5.75 -12.01
C PRO A 22 27.66 -5.72 -10.81
N VAL A 23 26.90 -4.63 -10.70
CA VAL A 23 25.72 -4.60 -9.85
C VAL A 23 24.88 -5.73 -10.42
N ARG A 24 24.84 -6.86 -9.71
CA ARG A 24 23.91 -7.94 -10.02
C ARG A 24 22.54 -7.29 -9.88
N ALA A 25 22.03 -6.75 -10.97
CA ALA A 25 20.61 -6.64 -11.18
C ALA A 25 20.13 -8.08 -10.99
N GLY A 26 19.65 -8.38 -9.79
CA GLY A 26 18.89 -9.58 -9.57
C GLY A 26 17.82 -9.51 -10.63
N LEU A 27 17.96 -10.35 -11.66
CA LEU A 27 16.89 -10.64 -12.59
C LEU A 27 15.77 -11.11 -11.68
N VAL A 28 14.87 -10.19 -11.35
CA VAL A 28 13.51 -10.55 -11.02
C VAL A 28 13.09 -11.29 -12.29
N THR A 29 13.26 -12.62 -12.29
CA THR A 29 12.76 -13.49 -13.35
C THR A 29 11.27 -13.29 -13.29
N SER A 30 10.84 -12.29 -14.04
CA SER A 30 9.48 -11.85 -14.15
C SER A 30 8.62 -13.07 -14.40
N ALA A 31 7.83 -13.45 -13.40
CA ALA A 31 6.75 -14.44 -13.52
C ALA A 31 5.60 -13.90 -14.40
N ILE A 32 5.89 -12.94 -15.29
CA ILE A 32 4.98 -12.33 -16.23
C ILE A 32 4.72 -13.37 -17.31
N GLY A 33 3.72 -14.23 -17.08
CA GLY A 33 3.31 -15.30 -18.02
C GLY A 33 2.99 -16.65 -17.38
N ARG A 34 3.28 -16.87 -16.08
CA ARG A 34 2.82 -18.08 -15.38
C ARG A 34 1.46 -17.82 -14.75
N THR A 35 0.40 -18.40 -15.32
CA THR A 35 -0.92 -18.48 -14.68
C THR A 35 -0.79 -19.27 -13.39
N SER A 36 -0.92 -18.60 -12.25
CA SER A 36 -0.93 -19.25 -10.94
C SER A 36 -2.36 -19.65 -10.60
N PRO A 37 -2.74 -20.94 -10.76
CA PRO A 37 -4.10 -21.38 -10.44
C PRO A 37 -4.45 -21.11 -8.98
N VAL A 38 -3.44 -21.11 -8.11
CA VAL A 38 -3.57 -20.77 -6.69
C VAL A 38 -4.03 -19.31 -6.50
N ALA A 39 -3.44 -18.34 -7.19
CA ALA A 39 -3.84 -16.93 -7.04
C ALA A 39 -5.25 -16.69 -7.59
N ILE A 40 -5.59 -17.33 -8.71
CA ILE A 40 -6.94 -17.28 -9.29
C ILE A 40 -7.96 -17.89 -8.32
N ALA A 41 -7.64 -19.02 -7.71
CA ALA A 41 -8.49 -19.67 -6.71
C ALA A 41 -8.72 -18.77 -5.49
N PHE A 42 -7.67 -18.15 -4.94
CA PHE A 42 -7.80 -17.21 -3.82
C PHE A 42 -8.61 -15.96 -4.20
N PHE A 43 -8.40 -15.41 -5.38
CA PHE A 43 -9.14 -14.25 -5.86
C PHE A 43 -10.65 -14.54 -5.99
N LEU A 44 -11.00 -15.65 -6.64
CA LEU A 44 -12.39 -16.06 -6.79
C LEU A 44 -13.03 -16.45 -5.45
N ALA A 45 -12.28 -17.13 -4.57
CA ALA A 45 -12.75 -17.45 -3.23
C ALA A 45 -13.03 -16.18 -2.41
N PHE A 46 -12.14 -15.19 -2.45
CA PHE A 46 -12.34 -13.91 -1.76
C PHE A 46 -13.58 -13.18 -2.26
N ILE A 47 -13.76 -13.08 -3.58
CA ILE A 47 -14.97 -12.47 -4.17
C ILE A 47 -16.23 -13.25 -3.76
N GLY A 48 -16.19 -14.57 -3.88
CA GLY A 48 -17.32 -15.44 -3.53
C GLY A 48 -17.73 -15.33 -2.07
N VAL A 49 -16.77 -15.28 -1.15
CA VAL A 49 -17.02 -15.11 0.29
C VAL A 49 -17.61 -13.72 0.57
N THR A 50 -17.03 -12.66 0.01
CA THR A 50 -17.56 -11.29 0.17
C THR A 50 -19.01 -11.20 -0.33
N LEU A 51 -19.29 -11.73 -1.53
CA LEU A 51 -20.65 -11.77 -2.08
C LEU A 51 -21.61 -12.60 -1.23
N ALA A 52 -21.16 -13.75 -0.72
CA ALA A 52 -21.98 -14.60 0.15
C ALA A 52 -22.36 -13.89 1.46
N ILE A 53 -21.40 -13.19 2.08
CA ILE A 53 -21.63 -12.39 3.29
C ILE A 53 -22.58 -11.23 2.99
N THR A 54 -22.34 -10.46 1.92
CA THR A 54 -23.20 -9.35 1.51
C THR A 54 -24.62 -9.81 1.21
N TRP A 55 -24.78 -10.91 0.49
CA TRP A 55 -26.09 -11.47 0.15
C TRP A 55 -26.84 -11.99 1.37
N TRP A 56 -26.14 -12.66 2.28
CA TRP A 56 -26.71 -13.11 3.55
C TRP A 56 -27.14 -11.92 4.44
N ALA A 57 -26.32 -10.88 4.51
CA ALA A 57 -26.64 -9.65 5.23
C ALA A 57 -27.85 -8.93 4.60
N ALA A 58 -27.87 -8.77 3.27
CA ALA A 58 -28.96 -8.15 2.52
C ALA A 58 -30.29 -8.89 2.67
N ARG A 59 -30.26 -10.22 2.87
CA ARG A 59 -31.46 -11.04 3.13
C ARG A 59 -32.07 -10.83 4.51
N ARG A 60 -31.28 -10.36 5.49
CA ARG A 60 -31.74 -10.10 6.86
C ARG A 60 -32.32 -8.69 7.05
N THR A 61 -32.04 -7.75 6.14
CA THR A 61 -32.58 -6.39 6.15
C THR A 61 -33.90 -6.34 5.35
N ARG A 62 -35.05 -6.50 6.01
CA ARG A 62 -36.37 -6.61 5.32
C ARG A 62 -37.48 -5.65 5.80
N THR A 63 -37.25 -4.82 6.81
CA THR A 63 -38.27 -3.90 7.36
C THR A 63 -37.81 -2.44 7.30
N THR A 64 -38.70 -1.55 6.87
CA THR A 64 -38.46 -0.13 6.55
C THR A 64 -38.04 0.73 7.75
N SER A 65 -38.36 0.32 8.98
CA SER A 65 -37.90 1.00 10.21
C SER A 65 -36.42 0.74 10.54
N HIS A 66 -35.86 -0.39 10.09
CA HIS A 66 -34.44 -0.74 10.30
C HIS A 66 -33.51 -0.11 9.25
N PHE A 67 -34.04 0.36 8.11
CA PHE A 67 -33.24 0.96 7.04
C PHE A 67 -32.96 2.46 7.23
N TYR A 68 -33.85 3.21 7.88
CA TYR A 68 -33.70 4.66 8.03
C TYR A 68 -33.14 5.12 9.38
N ALA A 69 -33.26 4.32 10.44
CA ALA A 69 -32.75 4.68 11.77
C ALA A 69 -31.86 3.61 12.41
N ALA A 70 -31.68 2.45 11.76
CA ALA A 70 -31.03 1.27 12.33
C ALA A 70 -31.38 1.03 13.82
N GLY A 71 -32.64 1.33 14.18
CA GLY A 71 -33.16 1.22 15.55
C GLY A 71 -32.44 2.05 16.63
N HIS A 72 -31.68 3.10 16.30
CA HIS A 72 -30.83 3.84 17.26
C HIS A 72 -29.76 2.98 17.96
N GLY A 73 -29.42 1.82 17.40
CA GLY A 73 -28.56 0.82 18.03
C GLY A 73 -27.19 0.63 17.39
N ILE A 74 -26.81 1.43 16.38
CA ILE A 74 -25.47 1.34 15.78
C ILE A 74 -24.48 1.99 16.74
N THR A 75 -23.59 1.18 17.29
CA THR A 75 -22.52 1.67 18.15
C THR A 75 -21.50 2.45 17.32
N GLY A 76 -20.88 3.49 17.90
CA GLY A 76 -19.84 4.28 17.22
C GLY A 76 -18.71 3.43 16.63
N PHE A 77 -18.42 2.28 17.26
CA PHE A 77 -17.46 1.30 16.75
C PHE A 77 -17.89 0.61 15.45
N GLN A 78 -19.17 0.22 15.31
CA GLN A 78 -19.68 -0.38 14.08
C GLN A 78 -19.72 0.62 12.92
N ASN A 79 -20.09 1.88 13.21
CA ASN A 79 -20.03 2.96 12.23
C ASN A 79 -18.58 3.26 11.80
N GLY A 80 -17.67 3.35 12.78
CA GLY A 80 -16.25 3.54 12.52
C GLY A 80 -15.64 2.40 11.71
N LEU A 81 -15.98 1.15 12.02
CA LEU A 81 -15.49 -0.03 11.29
C LEU A 81 -16.02 -0.10 9.84
N ALA A 82 -17.27 0.30 9.62
CA ALA A 82 -17.84 0.37 8.27
C ALA A 82 -17.07 1.38 7.40
N LEU A 83 -16.85 2.59 7.92
CA LEU A 83 -16.07 3.63 7.24
C LEU A 83 -14.59 3.23 7.09
N ALA A 84 -14.01 2.55 8.08
CA ALA A 84 -12.64 2.03 7.99
C ALA A 84 -12.50 1.07 6.80
N GLY A 85 -13.48 0.19 6.62
CA GLY A 85 -13.52 -0.77 5.52
C GLY A 85 -13.54 -0.09 4.15
N ASP A 86 -14.39 0.92 3.99
CA ASP A 86 -14.46 1.70 2.75
C ASP A 86 -13.16 2.49 2.49
N TYR A 87 -12.54 3.03 3.55
CA TYR A 87 -11.27 3.75 3.46
C TYR A 87 -10.09 2.84 3.07
N MET A 88 -10.12 1.58 3.49
CA MET A 88 -9.09 0.56 3.22
C MET A 88 -9.26 -0.18 1.88
N SER A 89 -10.14 0.29 1.00
CA SER A 89 -10.39 -0.34 -0.31
C SER A 89 -9.11 -0.55 -1.14
N ALA A 90 -9.16 -1.51 -2.08
CA ALA A 90 -8.06 -1.84 -2.99
C ALA A 90 -7.57 -0.61 -3.78
N ALA A 91 -8.45 0.35 -4.05
CA ALA A 91 -8.11 1.63 -4.66
C ALA A 91 -7.13 2.44 -3.80
N SER A 92 -7.35 2.51 -2.48
CA SER A 92 -6.45 3.18 -1.53
C SER A 92 -5.10 2.45 -1.45
N PHE A 93 -5.12 1.12 -1.35
CA PHE A 93 -3.89 0.32 -1.31
C PHE A 93 -3.04 0.48 -2.58
N LEU A 94 -3.66 0.32 -3.76
CA LEU A 94 -2.98 0.48 -5.04
C LEU A 94 -2.59 1.94 -5.31
N GLY A 95 -3.41 2.90 -4.86
CA GLY A 95 -3.16 4.33 -4.99
C GLY A 95 -1.93 4.77 -4.22
N ILE A 96 -1.80 4.36 -2.95
CA ILE A 96 -0.63 4.64 -2.12
C ILE A 96 0.61 3.91 -2.66
N ALA A 97 0.49 2.64 -3.06
CA ALA A 97 1.60 1.90 -3.67
C ALA A 97 2.07 2.55 -4.99
N GLY A 98 1.14 3.04 -5.81
CA GLY A 98 1.43 3.77 -7.04
C GLY A 98 2.08 5.12 -6.77
N LEU A 99 1.57 5.88 -5.81
CA LEU A 99 2.12 7.17 -5.41
C LEU A 99 3.57 7.02 -4.89
N VAL A 100 3.84 6.02 -4.06
CA VAL A 100 5.20 5.71 -3.58
C VAL A 100 6.10 5.25 -4.71
N SER A 101 5.57 4.47 -5.66
CA SER A 101 6.34 4.03 -6.84
C SER A 101 6.74 5.19 -7.75
N LEU A 102 5.98 6.30 -7.77
CA LEU A 102 6.26 7.47 -8.60
C LEU A 102 7.10 8.52 -7.86
N SER A 103 6.76 8.80 -6.61
CA SER A 103 7.34 9.89 -5.81
C SER A 103 8.45 9.43 -4.86
N GLY A 104 8.76 8.14 -4.81
CA GLY A 104 9.79 7.59 -3.94
C GLY A 104 9.47 7.80 -2.45
N PHE A 105 10.48 8.17 -1.66
CA PHE A 105 10.36 8.35 -0.21
C PHE A 105 9.39 9.48 0.17
N ASP A 106 9.28 10.53 -0.65
CA ASP A 106 8.35 11.64 -0.41
C ASP A 106 6.89 11.21 -0.55
N GLY A 107 6.62 10.16 -1.33
CA GLY A 107 5.32 9.52 -1.41
C GLY A 107 4.87 8.93 -0.07
N LEU A 108 5.80 8.50 0.79
CA LEU A 108 5.48 7.95 2.11
C LEU A 108 4.90 9.03 3.04
N ILE A 109 5.47 10.24 3.03
CA ILE A 109 4.98 11.37 3.81
C ILE A 109 3.56 11.75 3.36
N TYR A 110 3.33 11.82 2.05
CA TYR A 110 1.99 12.08 1.51
C TYR A 110 0.98 10.98 1.89
N SER A 111 1.43 9.73 1.90
CA SER A 111 0.61 8.57 2.29
C SER A 111 0.25 8.57 3.78
N THR A 112 1.17 9.03 4.65
CA THR A 112 0.88 9.19 6.08
C THR A 112 -0.17 10.27 6.34
N GLY A 113 -0.21 11.34 5.53
CA GLY A 113 -1.25 12.36 5.61
C GLY A 113 -2.65 11.80 5.31
N TRP A 114 -2.77 10.95 4.30
CA TRP A 114 -4.00 10.22 3.99
C TRP A 114 -4.45 9.34 5.17
N LEU A 115 -3.55 8.54 5.74
CA LEU A 115 -3.88 7.65 6.86
C LEU A 115 -4.27 8.39 8.15
N VAL A 116 -3.60 9.50 8.46
CA VAL A 116 -3.86 10.30 9.68
C VAL A 116 -5.13 11.16 9.53
N GLY A 117 -5.53 11.50 8.31
CA GLY A 117 -6.75 12.27 8.05
C GLY A 117 -8.03 11.52 8.44
N TRP A 118 -8.08 10.20 8.28
CA TRP A 118 -9.29 9.42 8.57
C TRP A 118 -9.71 9.41 10.05
N PRO A 119 -8.84 9.13 11.04
CA PRO A 119 -9.20 9.26 12.44
C PRO A 119 -9.61 10.67 12.82
N VAL A 120 -8.94 11.69 12.28
CA VAL A 120 -9.25 13.11 12.55
C VAL A 120 -10.67 13.45 12.08
N VAL A 121 -11.04 13.02 10.88
CA VAL A 121 -12.41 13.19 10.36
C VAL A 121 -13.40 12.38 11.18
N LEU A 122 -13.07 11.15 11.59
CA LEU A 122 -13.94 10.35 12.45
C LEU A 122 -14.17 11.02 13.81
N PHE A 123 -13.15 11.54 14.48
CA PHE A 123 -13.34 12.24 15.75
C PHE A 123 -14.20 13.50 15.55
N LEU A 124 -13.97 14.28 14.49
CA LEU A 124 -14.74 15.50 14.23
C LEU A 124 -16.20 15.24 13.82
N ILE A 125 -16.46 14.19 13.04
CA ILE A 125 -17.78 13.87 12.49
C ILE A 125 -18.58 12.89 13.36
N ALA A 126 -17.91 12.13 14.23
CA ALA A 126 -18.53 11.22 15.19
C ALA A 126 -18.66 11.82 16.60
N GLU A 127 -18.07 13.00 16.87
CA GLU A 127 -18.47 13.92 17.97
C GLU A 127 -19.55 14.94 17.56
N PRO A 128 -20.70 14.48 17.04
CA PRO A 128 -21.98 15.13 17.35
C PRO A 128 -23.02 14.19 17.96
#